data_AF-A0A4Q3SIM5-F1
#
_entry.id   AF-A0A4Q3SIM5-F1
#
_cell.length_a   1.000
_cell.length_b   1.000
_cell.length_c   1.000
_cell.angle_alpha   90.00
_cell.angle_beta   90.00
_cell.angle_gamma   90.00
#
_symmetry.space_group_name_H-M   'P 1'
#
loop_
_entity.id
_entity.type
_entity.pdbx_description
1 polymer ?
#
loop_
_entity_poly.entity_id
_entity_poly.type
_entity_poly.pdbx_seq_one_letter_code
_entity_poly.pdbx_strand_id
1 'polypeptide(L)'
;MSAARSDIKTAPRRNRRLAILVAAVSASALLGACEVGPTPAEIAQMEWQTAARLDTPPAYEAYLRLYPAGEFNVVARQRIEELRIQENAAYQAARRIDNEDAYVSYLARHPWGAR
;
A
#
# COMPACT_ATOMS: atom_id res chain seq x y z
N MET A 1 -36.07 -68.65 -31.35
CA MET A 1 -36.30 -67.91 -30.08
C MET A 1 -35.38 -68.55 -29.04
N SER A 2 -34.13 -68.12 -28.94
CA SER A 2 -33.62 -67.10 -28.02
C SER A 2 -33.94 -67.42 -26.55
N ALA A 3 -32.97 -67.94 -25.80
CA ALA A 3 -32.32 -67.21 -24.70
C ALA A 3 -31.48 -68.14 -23.79
N ALA A 4 -30.33 -67.59 -23.38
CA ALA A 4 -29.65 -67.77 -22.09
C ALA A 4 -29.10 -69.15 -21.70
N ARG A 5 -27.77 -69.23 -21.59
CA ARG A 5 -27.05 -68.94 -20.32
C ARG A 5 -25.54 -68.95 -20.58
N SER A 6 -24.87 -67.97 -20.01
CA SER A 6 -23.44 -67.68 -20.18
C SER A 6 -22.65 -68.33 -19.05
N ASP A 7 -21.76 -69.26 -19.38
CA ASP A 7 -20.81 -69.84 -18.42
C ASP A 7 -19.65 -68.89 -18.17
N ILE A 8 -19.51 -68.50 -16.90
CA ILE A 8 -18.38 -67.71 -16.39
C ILE A 8 -17.31 -68.70 -15.94
N LYS A 9 -16.13 -68.67 -16.57
CA LYS A 9 -14.91 -69.27 -16.01
C LYS A 9 -13.82 -68.22 -15.89
N THR A 10 -13.51 -67.89 -14.65
CA THR A 10 -12.53 -66.92 -14.16
C THR A 10 -11.10 -67.35 -14.52
N ALA A 11 -10.29 -66.42 -15.01
CA ALA A 11 -8.83 -66.55 -15.09
C ALA A 11 -8.17 -65.29 -14.49
N PRO A 12 -7.19 -65.41 -13.57
CA PRO A 12 -6.55 -64.25 -12.98
C PRO A 12 -5.43 -63.70 -13.89
N ARG A 13 -5.45 -62.39 -14.15
CA ARG A 13 -4.36 -61.67 -14.83
C ARG A 13 -3.29 -61.24 -13.82
N ARG A 14 -2.09 -61.79 -13.98
CA ARG A 14 -0.82 -61.30 -13.40
C ARG A 14 -0.43 -60.00 -14.11
N ASN A 15 -0.04 -58.95 -13.38
CA ASN A 15 0.88 -57.91 -13.87
C ASN A 15 1.51 -57.09 -12.73
N ARG A 16 2.85 -57.15 -12.64
CA ARG A 16 3.73 -56.34 -11.78
C ARG A 16 4.13 -55.07 -12.53
N ARG A 17 3.81 -53.84 -12.05
CA ARG A 17 4.56 -52.59 -12.34
C ARG A 17 4.34 -51.50 -11.26
N LEU A 18 5.46 -51.00 -10.75
CA LEU A 18 5.80 -49.69 -10.14
C LEU A 18 4.73 -48.85 -9.40
N ALA A 19 5.01 -48.54 -8.13
CA ALA A 19 4.63 -47.28 -7.51
C ALA A 19 5.81 -46.73 -6.71
N ILE A 20 6.36 -45.61 -7.18
CA ILE A 20 7.36 -44.79 -6.48
C ILE A 20 6.65 -44.15 -5.28
N LEU A 21 7.07 -44.49 -4.06
CA LEU A 21 6.56 -43.85 -2.84
C LEU A 21 7.29 -42.51 -2.64
N VAL A 22 6.66 -41.41 -3.08
CA VAL A 22 6.98 -40.07 -2.58
C VAL A 22 6.22 -39.89 -1.27
N ALA A 23 6.90 -39.92 -0.14
CA ALA A 23 6.34 -39.47 1.15
C ALA A 23 7.45 -39.14 2.15
N ALA A 24 8.02 -37.96 2.02
CA ALA A 24 8.51 -37.21 3.17
C ALA A 24 8.05 -35.77 2.97
N VAL A 25 6.79 -35.51 3.34
CA VAL A 25 6.31 -34.15 3.55
C VAL A 25 7.09 -33.63 4.76
N SER A 26 8.18 -32.91 4.51
CA SER A 26 8.93 -32.23 5.56
C SER A 26 7.97 -31.32 6.32
N ALA A 27 7.96 -31.42 7.64
CA ALA A 27 7.10 -30.68 8.56
C ALA A 27 7.37 -29.15 8.60
N SER A 28 7.93 -28.57 7.54
CA SER A 28 8.27 -27.15 7.43
C SER A 28 7.06 -26.24 7.16
N ALA A 29 5.83 -26.78 7.13
CA ALA A 29 4.62 -26.06 6.73
C ALA A 29 3.72 -25.57 7.90
N LEU A 30 4.15 -25.64 9.16
CA LEU A 30 3.28 -25.34 10.32
C LEU A 30 3.73 -24.18 11.23
N LEU A 31 4.69 -23.34 10.83
CA LEU A 31 5.10 -22.15 11.61
C LEU A 31 4.82 -20.81 10.90
N GLY A 32 3.84 -20.79 9.98
CA GLY A 32 3.59 -19.64 9.10
C GLY A 32 2.39 -18.76 9.46
N ALA A 33 1.79 -18.90 10.64
CA ALA A 33 0.63 -18.11 11.07
C ALA A 33 0.98 -17.10 12.18
N CYS A 34 2.21 -16.59 12.20
CA CYS A 34 2.52 -15.42 13.02
C CYS A 34 2.10 -14.17 12.23
N GLU A 35 1.17 -13.40 12.77
CA GLU A 35 0.79 -12.07 12.31
C GLU A 35 2.03 -11.15 12.39
N VAL A 36 2.85 -11.14 11.34
CA VAL A 36 3.91 -10.16 11.22
C VAL A 36 3.22 -8.85 10.86
N GLY A 37 3.06 -7.97 11.86
CA GLY A 37 2.59 -6.61 11.65
C GLY A 37 3.49 -5.85 10.67
N PRO A 38 3.05 -4.67 10.20
CA PRO A 38 3.80 -3.92 9.20
C PRO A 38 5.20 -3.57 9.72
N THR A 39 6.18 -3.71 8.84
CA THR A 39 7.55 -3.31 9.10
C THR A 39 7.65 -1.78 9.24
N PRO A 40 8.69 -1.25 9.91
CA PRO A 40 8.90 0.20 10.00
C PRO A 40 8.96 0.89 8.63
N ALA A 41 9.49 0.20 7.61
CA ALA A 41 9.55 0.69 6.24
C ALA A 41 8.15 0.79 5.61
N GLU A 42 7.29 -0.22 5.81
CA GLU A 42 5.90 -0.19 5.35
C GLU A 42 5.09 0.91 6.05
N ILE A 43 5.29 1.10 7.36
CA ILE A 43 4.65 2.19 8.11
C ILE A 43 5.12 3.54 7.54
N ALA A 44 6.44 3.72 7.31
CA ALA A 44 6.97 4.94 6.71
C ALA A 44 6.39 5.21 5.31
N GLN A 45 6.20 4.17 4.50
CA GLN A 45 5.55 4.29 3.19
C GLN A 45 4.09 4.73 3.32
N MET A 46 3.35 4.17 4.27
CA MET A 46 1.95 4.57 4.53
C MET A 46 1.86 6.02 5.00
N GLU A 47 2.75 6.46 5.88
CA GLU A 47 2.82 7.85 6.34
C GLU A 47 3.20 8.82 5.23
N TRP A 48 4.14 8.43 4.35
CA TRP A 48 4.45 9.18 3.14
C TRP A 48 3.22 9.32 2.24
N GLN A 49 2.49 8.23 1.98
CA GLN A 49 1.27 8.28 1.17
C GLN A 49 0.21 9.17 1.81
N THR A 50 0.08 9.16 3.13
CA THR A 50 -0.82 10.07 3.85
C THR A 50 -0.41 11.52 3.67
N ALA A 51 0.87 11.85 3.85
CA ALA A 51 1.37 13.19 3.62
C ALA A 51 1.16 13.65 2.16
N ALA A 52 1.44 12.77 1.20
CA ALA A 52 1.25 13.04 -0.22
C ALA A 52 -0.23 13.21 -0.63
N ARG A 53 -1.16 12.51 0.04
CA ARG A 53 -2.60 12.70 -0.17
C ARG A 53 -3.11 14.02 0.41
N LEU A 54 -2.59 14.41 1.58
CA LEU A 54 -2.96 15.68 2.21
C LEU A 54 -2.36 16.86 1.45
N ASP A 55 -1.15 16.70 0.90
CA ASP A 55 -0.43 17.69 0.09
C ASP A 55 -0.39 19.09 0.74
N THR A 56 -0.06 19.12 2.03
CA THR A 56 0.05 20.38 2.79
C THR A 56 1.41 20.46 3.48
N PRO A 57 1.97 21.67 3.69
CA PRO A 57 3.24 21.81 4.40
C PRO A 57 3.25 21.12 5.78
N PRO A 58 2.21 21.26 6.64
CA PRO A 58 2.19 20.57 7.93
C PRO A 58 2.24 19.04 7.84
N ALA A 59 1.64 18.44 6.80
CA ALA A 59 1.65 16.99 6.62
C ALA A 59 3.05 16.47 6.25
N TYR A 60 3.74 17.17 5.34
CA TYR A 60 5.13 16.85 5.01
C TYR A 60 6.09 17.13 6.17
N GLU A 61 5.89 18.21 6.92
CA GLU A 61 6.67 18.51 8.13
C GLU A 61 6.51 17.43 9.19
N ALA A 62 5.29 16.90 9.36
CA ALA A 62 5.03 15.78 10.25
C ALA A 62 5.78 14.52 9.80
N TYR A 63 5.73 14.19 8.51
CA TYR A 63 6.50 13.08 7.93
C TYR A 63 8.00 13.24 8.18
N LEU A 64 8.58 14.40 7.88
CA LEU A 64 10.01 14.69 8.07
C LEU A 64 10.45 14.55 9.54
N ARG A 65 9.58 14.90 10.49
CA ARG A 65 9.84 14.78 11.92
C ARG A 65 9.81 13.33 12.39
N LEU A 66 8.88 12.53 11.87
CA LEU A 66 8.75 11.11 12.23
C LEU A 66 9.81 10.23 11.53
N TYR A 67 10.24 10.62 10.33
CA TYR A 67 11.16 9.85 9.49
C TYR A 67 12.37 10.69 9.03
N PRO A 68 13.26 11.12 9.96
CA PRO A 68 14.36 12.04 9.65
C PRO A 68 15.43 11.48 8.69
N ALA A 69 15.46 10.16 8.48
CA ALA A 69 16.30 9.48 7.49
C ALA A 69 15.46 8.70 6.43
N GLY A 70 14.20 9.08 6.23
CA GLY A 70 13.31 8.46 5.25
C GLY A 70 13.71 8.79 3.79
N GLU A 71 13.39 7.88 2.89
CA GLU A 71 13.68 8.00 1.45
C GLU A 71 13.03 9.26 0.82
N PHE A 72 11.86 9.67 1.32
CA PHE A 72 11.09 10.77 0.75
C PHE A 72 11.45 12.15 1.30
N ASN A 73 12.52 12.27 2.10
CA ASN A 73 12.85 13.54 2.77
C ASN A 73 13.17 14.68 1.81
N VAL A 74 13.88 14.38 0.72
CA VAL A 74 14.18 15.37 -0.32
C VAL A 74 12.89 15.84 -0.99
N VAL A 75 12.03 14.90 -1.37
CA VAL A 75 10.75 15.18 -2.02
C VAL A 75 9.82 15.98 -1.12
N ALA A 76 9.70 15.60 0.16
CA ALA A 76 8.88 16.31 1.14
C ALA A 76 9.35 17.76 1.33
N ARG A 77 10.67 18.00 1.44
CA ARG A 77 11.23 19.36 1.56
C ARG A 77 10.97 20.20 0.33
N GLN A 78 11.17 19.62 -0.86
CA GLN A 78 10.89 20.31 -2.11
C GLN A 78 9.41 20.68 -2.21
N ARG A 79 8.51 19.76 -1.84
CA ARG A 79 7.08 20.01 -1.91
C ARG A 79 6.61 21.08 -0.93
N ILE A 80 7.18 21.12 0.28
CA ILE A 80 6.95 22.21 1.25
C ILE A 80 7.31 23.55 0.62
N GLU A 81 8.47 23.65 -0.03
CA GLU A 81 8.91 24.90 -0.65
C GLU A 81 7.98 25.34 -1.78
N GLU A 82 7.60 24.41 -2.67
CA GLU A 82 6.64 24.68 -3.75
C GLU A 82 5.30 25.21 -3.23
N LEU A 83 4.75 24.57 -2.18
CA LEU A 83 3.48 24.97 -1.57
C LEU A 83 3.58 26.34 -0.91
N ARG A 84 4.70 26.66 -0.25
CA ARG A 84 4.94 27.98 0.36
C ARG A 84 5.07 29.09 -0.69
N ILE A 85 5.72 28.81 -1.81
CA ILE A 85 5.81 29.75 -2.94
C ILE A 85 4.40 30.06 -3.49
N GLN A 86 3.57 29.03 -3.67
CA GLN A 86 2.20 29.17 -4.15
C GLN A 86 1.33 29.99 -3.17
N GLU A 87 1.43 29.69 -1.89
CA GLU A 87 0.74 30.40 -0.82
C GLU A 87 1.13 31.88 -0.79
N ASN A 88 2.43 32.19 -0.81
CA ASN A 88 2.89 33.57 -0.84
C ASN A 88 2.38 34.31 -2.09
N ALA A 89 2.40 33.68 -3.26
CA ALA A 89 1.86 34.28 -4.48
C ALA A 89 0.36 34.59 -4.35
N ALA A 90 -0.41 33.67 -3.76
CA ALA A 90 -1.84 33.86 -3.49
C ALA A 90 -2.10 34.99 -2.47
N TYR A 91 -1.29 35.06 -1.41
CA TYR A 91 -1.38 36.13 -0.41
C TYR A 91 -1.07 37.50 -1.02
N GLN A 92 0.00 37.62 -1.82
CA GLN A 92 0.30 38.88 -2.52
C GLN A 92 -0.81 39.27 -3.49
N ALA A 93 -1.48 38.31 -4.13
CA ALA A 93 -2.63 38.61 -4.98
C ALA A 93 -3.80 39.17 -4.16
N ALA A 94 -4.12 38.57 -3.00
CA ALA A 94 -5.15 39.09 -2.11
C ALA A 94 -4.83 40.50 -1.63
N ARG A 95 -3.58 40.76 -1.22
CA ARG A 95 -3.10 42.08 -0.80
C ARG A 95 -3.18 43.15 -1.88
N ARG A 96 -3.04 42.79 -3.16
CA ARG A 96 -3.19 43.74 -4.28
C ARG A 96 -4.64 44.16 -4.48
N ILE A 97 -5.58 43.27 -4.18
CA ILE A 97 -7.03 43.52 -4.32
C ILE A 97 -7.57 44.24 -3.07
N ASP A 98 -7.05 43.88 -1.90
CA ASP A 98 -7.30 44.49 -0.59
C ASP A 98 -8.78 44.62 -0.21
N ASN A 99 -9.51 43.52 -0.31
CA ASN A 99 -10.89 43.42 0.15
C ASN A 99 -11.16 42.09 0.85
N GLU A 100 -12.29 42.03 1.57
CA GLU A 100 -12.69 40.86 2.35
C GLU A 100 -12.76 39.58 1.50
N ASP A 101 -13.42 39.64 0.34
CA ASP A 101 -13.58 38.50 -0.56
C ASP A 101 -12.25 37.89 -1.00
N ALA A 102 -11.24 38.72 -1.27
CA ALA A 102 -9.93 38.28 -1.70
C ALA A 102 -9.18 37.54 -0.58
N TYR A 103 -9.25 38.03 0.66
CA TYR A 103 -8.66 37.36 1.82
C TYR A 103 -9.41 36.08 2.17
N VAL A 104 -10.76 36.08 2.14
CA VAL A 104 -11.58 34.88 2.35
C VAL A 104 -11.22 33.80 1.34
N SER A 105 -11.09 34.16 0.06
CA SER A 105 -10.69 33.25 -1.01
C SER A 105 -9.26 32.72 -0.86
N TYR A 106 -8.34 33.50 -0.28
CA TYR A 106 -7.00 33.06 0.06
C TYR A 106 -7.03 32.02 1.18
N LEU A 107 -7.71 32.32 2.29
CA LEU A 107 -7.82 31.46 3.47
C LEU A 107 -8.50 30.12 3.15
N ALA A 108 -9.54 30.14 2.31
CA ALA A 108 -10.25 28.93 1.89
C ALA A 108 -9.35 27.94 1.12
N ARG A 109 -8.37 28.44 0.37
CA ARG A 109 -7.45 27.63 -0.45
C ARG A 109 -6.15 27.25 0.27
N HIS A 110 -5.80 27.99 1.32
CA HIS A 110 -4.60 27.74 2.12
C HIS A 110 -4.95 27.65 3.61
N PRO A 111 -5.67 26.60 4.05
CA PRO A 111 -6.06 26.45 5.45
C PRO A 111 -4.86 26.39 6.41
N TRP A 112 -3.66 26.10 5.89
CA TRP A 112 -2.41 26.08 6.65
C TRP A 112 -1.73 27.46 6.78
N GLY A 113 -2.04 28.42 5.90
CA GLY A 113 -1.38 29.72 5.81
C GLY A 113 -2.01 30.84 6.64
N ALA A 114 -3.03 30.50 7.41
CA ALA A 114 -3.87 31.43 8.16
C ALA A 114 -3.41 31.68 9.61
N ARG A 115 -2.15 31.40 9.96
CA ARG A 115 -1.68 31.35 11.35
C ARG A 115 -0.81 32.54 11.74
#